data_AF-A0A8T0K490-F1
#
_entry.id   AF-A0A8T0K490-F1
#
_cell.length_a   1.000
_cell.length_b   1.000
_cell.length_c   1.000
_cell.angle_alpha   90.00
_cell.angle_beta   90.00
_cell.angle_gamma   90.00
#
_symmetry.space_group_name_H-M   'P 1'
#
loop_
_entity.id
_entity.type
_entity.pdbx_description
1 polymer ?
#
loop_
_entity_poly.entity_id
_entity_poly.type
_entity_poly.pdbx_seq_one_letter_code
_entity_poly.pdbx_strand_id
1 'polypeptide(L)'
;MATDARAKFQNADFRPDFHADLKVSTHDGLHFWQFMIAGSVAGCVEHMAMFPVDTVKTRMQALGSCPVKTGTVRQALKSILQSEGPSALYRGIGAMGLGAGPAHAVYFSVYETCKKRLSEGNPNNAAAHAASGVCATVASDAVFTPMDMVKQRLQLGNSGYKGVWDCVRRVMSEEGFRAFYASYRTTVLMNAPFTAVHFTTYEAAKRGLMEVSPESVDDERLIVHATAGAVAGALAAAITTPLDVVKTQLQCQGVCGCDRFKSGSIQDVIKTIVKKDGYRGLMRGWIPRMLFHAPAAAICWSTYEAGKSFFQDFNQQKDVGTVT
;
A
#
# COMPACT_ATOMS: atom_id res chain seq x y z
N MET A 1 -69.27 33.57 12.80
CA MET A 1 -68.35 33.29 11.68
C MET A 1 -66.94 33.27 12.26
N ALA A 2 -66.42 32.06 12.51
CA ALA A 2 -65.16 31.51 11.99
C ALA A 2 -63.90 32.00 12.74
N THR A 3 -62.89 31.23 13.15
CA THR A 3 -62.51 29.79 13.21
C THR A 3 -61.15 29.81 13.96
N ASP A 4 -60.90 28.99 15.00
CA ASP A 4 -60.20 27.67 14.97
C ASP A 4 -58.68 27.77 14.63
N ALA A 5 -57.70 27.09 15.23
CA ALA A 5 -57.69 25.88 16.05
C ALA A 5 -56.43 25.82 16.94
N ARG A 6 -56.56 25.16 18.09
CA ARG A 6 -55.57 24.98 19.16
C ARG A 6 -54.87 23.62 19.01
N ALA A 7 -53.54 23.59 19.11
CA ALA A 7 -52.73 22.38 19.05
C ALA A 7 -53.06 21.41 20.22
N LYS A 8 -53.34 20.15 19.88
CA LYS A 8 -53.57 19.05 20.83
C LYS A 8 -52.24 18.42 21.26
N PHE A 9 -51.98 18.45 22.56
CA PHE A 9 -51.09 17.52 23.26
C PHE A 9 -51.75 16.15 23.37
N GLN A 10 -51.01 15.08 23.09
CA GLN A 10 -51.18 13.78 23.74
C GLN A 10 -49.84 13.03 23.68
N ASN A 11 -49.19 12.90 24.85
CA ASN A 11 -48.15 11.92 25.10
C ASN A 11 -48.82 10.63 25.60
N ALA A 12 -48.46 9.49 25.04
CA ALA A 12 -48.45 8.22 25.75
C ALA A 12 -47.47 7.24 25.08
N ASP A 13 -46.60 6.70 25.92
CA ASP A 13 -45.96 5.39 25.83
C ASP A 13 -44.77 5.16 24.90
N PHE A 14 -43.63 5.41 25.56
CA PHE A 14 -42.30 4.88 25.39
C PHE A 14 -42.27 3.34 25.34
N ARG A 15 -42.06 2.77 24.14
CA ARG A 15 -41.24 1.56 23.91
C ARG A 15 -40.69 1.55 22.48
N PRO A 16 -39.40 1.84 22.24
CA PRO A 16 -38.76 1.37 21.05
C PRO A 16 -38.22 -0.03 21.35
N ASP A 17 -38.93 -1.06 20.88
CA ASP A 17 -38.30 -2.35 20.61
C ASP A 17 -37.35 -2.14 19.41
N PHE A 18 -36.21 -1.51 19.69
CA PHE A 18 -35.12 -1.35 18.76
C PHE A 18 -34.33 -2.66 18.78
N HIS A 19 -34.81 -3.64 18.01
CA HIS A 19 -33.93 -4.69 17.53
C HIS A 19 -32.86 -4.02 16.67
N ALA A 20 -31.71 -3.76 17.29
CA ALA A 20 -30.50 -3.33 16.59
C ALA A 20 -29.99 -4.51 15.75
N ASP A 21 -30.67 -4.78 14.64
CA ASP A 21 -30.04 -5.50 13.54
C ASP A 21 -28.92 -4.60 13.03
N LEU A 22 -27.71 -4.97 13.44
CA LEU A 22 -26.45 -4.47 12.92
C LEU A 22 -26.37 -4.91 11.46
N LYS A 23 -27.14 -4.26 10.57
CA LYS A 23 -26.99 -4.36 9.13
C LYS A 23 -25.63 -3.78 8.79
N VAL A 24 -24.62 -4.65 8.84
CA VAL A 24 -23.34 -4.47 8.15
C VAL A 24 -23.71 -4.03 6.75
N SER A 25 -23.40 -2.77 6.42
CA SER A 25 -23.77 -2.16 5.15
C SER A 25 -23.24 -3.03 4.01
N THR A 26 -24.13 -3.81 3.40
CA THR A 26 -23.90 -4.55 2.17
C THR A 26 -23.77 -3.53 1.05
N HIS A 27 -22.58 -2.98 0.84
CA HIS A 27 -22.24 -2.58 -0.52
C HIS A 27 -22.12 -3.88 -1.33
N ASP A 28 -22.82 -3.95 -2.46
CA ASP A 28 -22.72 -5.04 -3.44
C ASP A 28 -23.07 -6.48 -2.99
N GLY A 29 -23.86 -6.67 -1.91
CA GLY A 29 -24.34 -8.00 -1.49
C GLY A 29 -23.28 -8.92 -0.86
N LEU A 30 -22.15 -8.36 -0.43
CA LEU A 30 -21.01 -9.10 0.12
C LEU A 30 -20.85 -8.86 1.63
N HIS A 31 -20.44 -9.89 2.36
CA HIS A 31 -20.04 -9.75 3.76
C HIS A 31 -18.69 -9.04 3.88
N PHE A 32 -18.49 -8.29 4.98
CA PHE A 32 -17.23 -7.58 5.25
C PHE A 32 -15.97 -8.46 5.13
N TRP A 33 -16.04 -9.72 5.57
CA TRP A 33 -14.91 -10.65 5.46
C TRP A 33 -14.59 -11.05 4.01
N GLN A 34 -15.58 -11.06 3.11
CA GLN A 34 -15.38 -11.34 1.69
C GLN A 34 -14.61 -10.19 1.03
N PHE A 35 -14.96 -8.95 1.37
CA PHE A 35 -14.19 -7.76 0.96
C PHE A 35 -12.75 -7.81 1.46
N MET A 36 -12.52 -8.21 2.71
CA MET A 36 -11.17 -8.33 3.27
C MET A 36 -10.33 -9.39 2.53
N ILE A 37 -10.91 -10.55 2.22
CA ILE A 37 -10.21 -11.61 1.49
C ILE A 37 -9.94 -11.18 0.05
N ALA A 38 -10.93 -10.63 -0.66
CA ALA A 38 -10.75 -10.13 -2.02
C ALA A 38 -9.66 -9.06 -2.09
N GLY A 39 -9.66 -8.10 -1.16
CA GLY A 39 -8.61 -7.08 -1.06
C GLY A 39 -7.23 -7.65 -0.75
N SER A 40 -7.15 -8.63 0.16
CA SER A 40 -5.86 -9.27 0.51
C SER A 40 -5.30 -10.09 -0.66
N VAL A 41 -6.14 -10.82 -1.38
CA VAL A 41 -5.74 -11.56 -2.59
C VAL A 41 -5.29 -10.59 -3.68
N ALA A 42 -6.03 -9.51 -3.91
CA ALA A 42 -5.67 -8.47 -4.86
C ALA A 42 -4.30 -7.86 -4.56
N GLY A 43 -4.04 -7.48 -3.30
CA GLY A 43 -2.74 -6.96 -2.88
C GLY A 43 -1.61 -7.97 -3.04
N CYS A 44 -1.84 -9.26 -2.73
CA CYS A 44 -0.85 -10.31 -2.96
C CYS A 44 -0.53 -10.49 -4.45
N VAL A 45 -1.55 -10.54 -5.32
CA VAL A 45 -1.38 -10.70 -6.77
C VAL A 45 -0.65 -9.50 -7.37
N GLU A 46 -1.01 -8.28 -6.98
CA GLU A 46 -0.30 -7.06 -7.34
C GLU A 46 1.19 -7.17 -6.99
N HIS A 47 1.52 -7.45 -5.73
CA HIS A 47 2.91 -7.54 -5.28
C HIS A 47 3.70 -8.65 -5.99
N MET A 48 3.08 -9.77 -6.33
CA MET A 48 3.72 -10.86 -7.07
C MET A 48 3.95 -10.49 -8.54
N ALA A 49 2.97 -9.86 -9.19
CA ALA A 49 3.07 -9.44 -10.59
C ALA A 49 4.07 -8.28 -10.77
N MET A 50 4.11 -7.36 -9.80
CA MET A 50 5.00 -6.20 -9.79
C MET A 50 6.40 -6.53 -9.25
N PHE A 51 6.63 -7.76 -8.78
CA PHE A 51 7.87 -8.15 -8.15
C PHE A 51 9.14 -7.92 -9.02
N PRO A 52 9.14 -8.19 -10.34
CA PRO A 52 10.27 -7.88 -11.20
C PRO A 52 10.59 -6.38 -11.27
N VAL A 53 9.55 -5.54 -11.29
CA VAL A 53 9.69 -4.08 -11.31
C VAL A 53 10.26 -3.60 -9.98
N ASP A 54 9.76 -4.13 -8.86
CA ASP A 54 10.28 -3.85 -7.53
C ASP A 54 11.76 -4.21 -7.43
N THR A 55 12.19 -5.36 -7.95
CA THR A 55 13.60 -5.76 -7.94
C THR A 55 14.47 -4.77 -8.74
N VAL A 56 14.01 -4.32 -9.91
CA VAL A 56 14.72 -3.30 -10.70
C VAL A 56 14.79 -1.97 -9.93
N LYS A 57 13.67 -1.51 -9.36
CA LYS A 57 13.59 -0.30 -8.54
C LYS A 57 14.56 -0.38 -7.37
N THR A 58 14.51 -1.44 -6.56
CA THR A 58 15.35 -1.66 -5.38
C THR A 58 16.83 -1.64 -5.75
N ARG A 59 17.24 -2.33 -6.82
CA ARG A 59 18.64 -2.32 -7.28
C ARG A 59 19.08 -0.96 -7.80
N MET A 60 18.20 -0.23 -8.47
CA MET A 60 18.48 1.14 -8.89
C MET A 60 18.58 2.09 -7.69
N GLN A 61 17.82 1.86 -6.62
CA GLN A 61 17.79 2.74 -5.45
C GLN A 61 18.91 2.49 -4.46
N ALA A 62 19.33 1.23 -4.25
CA ALA A 62 20.37 0.88 -3.30
C ALA A 62 21.73 1.50 -3.67
N LEU A 63 22.41 2.14 -2.70
CA LEU A 63 23.71 2.78 -2.89
C LEU A 63 24.78 1.79 -2.47
N GLY A 64 25.54 1.27 -3.43
CA GLY A 64 26.65 0.36 -3.16
C GLY A 64 27.43 0.03 -4.44
N SER A 65 28.37 -0.89 -4.34
CA SER A 65 29.14 -1.42 -5.50
C SER A 65 28.31 -2.34 -6.40
N CYS A 66 27.00 -2.39 -6.20
CA CYS A 66 26.08 -3.09 -7.09
C CYS A 66 26.21 -2.54 -8.53
N PRO A 67 26.31 -3.40 -9.55
CA PRO A 67 26.78 -3.04 -10.90
C PRO A 67 25.87 -2.08 -11.68
N VAL A 68 24.68 -1.76 -11.17
CA VAL A 68 23.69 -0.90 -11.84
C VAL A 68 23.81 0.53 -11.31
N LYS A 69 24.98 1.16 -11.44
CA LYS A 69 25.19 2.50 -10.86
C LYS A 69 24.45 3.60 -11.61
N THR A 70 24.24 3.52 -12.92
CA THR A 70 23.59 4.62 -13.66
C THR A 70 23.14 4.11 -15.01
N GLY A 71 21.88 3.71 -15.13
CA GLY A 71 21.32 3.28 -16.41
C GLY A 71 19.81 3.45 -16.46
N THR A 72 19.27 3.52 -17.67
CA THR A 72 17.82 3.49 -17.92
C THR A 72 17.23 2.18 -17.36
N VAL A 73 15.94 2.15 -17.01
CA VAL A 73 15.23 0.94 -16.53
C VAL A 73 15.51 -0.29 -17.40
N ARG A 74 15.57 -0.12 -18.73
CA ARG A 74 15.92 -1.20 -19.68
C ARG A 74 17.34 -1.73 -19.51
N GLN A 75 18.31 -0.85 -19.25
CA GLN A 75 19.70 -1.26 -19.03
C GLN A 75 19.85 -1.98 -17.68
N ALA A 76 19.16 -1.51 -16.64
CA ALA A 76 19.10 -2.19 -15.35
C ALA A 76 18.52 -3.60 -15.49
N LEU A 77 17.37 -3.74 -16.15
CA LEU A 77 16.74 -5.03 -16.42
C LEU A 77 17.66 -5.95 -17.25
N LYS A 78 18.23 -5.44 -18.35
CA LYS A 78 19.16 -6.21 -19.20
C LYS A 78 20.38 -6.69 -18.41
N SER A 79 20.94 -5.82 -17.56
CA SER A 79 22.09 -6.17 -16.72
C SER A 79 21.76 -7.29 -15.73
N ILE A 80 20.59 -7.25 -15.08
CA ILE A 80 20.14 -8.31 -14.15
C ILE A 80 19.96 -9.63 -14.91
N LEU A 81 19.26 -9.60 -16.04
CA LEU A 81 18.99 -10.79 -16.84
C LEU A 81 20.28 -11.45 -17.37
N GLN A 82 21.26 -10.65 -17.78
CA GLN A 82 22.53 -11.15 -18.32
C GLN A 82 23.50 -11.65 -17.24
N SER A 83 23.47 -11.06 -16.03
CA SER A 83 24.41 -11.41 -14.96
C SER A 83 23.93 -12.52 -14.04
N GLU A 84 22.63 -12.55 -13.71
CA GLU A 84 22.07 -13.46 -12.70
C GLU A 84 20.90 -14.31 -13.22
N GLY A 85 20.40 -14.00 -14.43
CA GLY A 85 19.26 -14.70 -15.04
C GLY A 85 17.89 -14.19 -14.58
N PRO A 86 16.80 -14.71 -15.17
CA PRO A 86 15.43 -14.25 -14.91
C PRO A 86 14.92 -14.59 -13.51
N SER A 87 15.42 -15.66 -12.88
CA SER A 87 15.04 -16.03 -11.50
C SER A 87 15.49 -14.99 -10.46
N ALA A 88 16.52 -14.20 -10.76
CA ALA A 88 16.99 -13.12 -9.91
C ALA A 88 15.93 -12.04 -9.67
N LEU A 89 15.03 -11.83 -10.64
CA LEU A 89 13.93 -10.87 -10.53
C LEU A 89 12.93 -11.24 -9.45
N TYR A 90 12.81 -12.53 -9.11
CA TYR A 90 11.86 -13.08 -8.12
C TYR A 90 12.51 -13.46 -6.78
N ARG A 91 13.80 -13.16 -6.58
CA ARG A 91 14.47 -13.40 -5.30
C ARG A 91 13.86 -12.54 -4.20
N GLY A 92 13.33 -13.19 -3.17
CA GLY A 92 12.65 -12.55 -2.05
C GLY A 92 11.12 -12.60 -2.11
N ILE A 93 10.52 -13.18 -3.16
CA ILE A 93 9.06 -13.31 -3.26
C ILE A 93 8.45 -14.08 -2.07
N GLY A 94 9.17 -15.06 -1.53
CA GLY A 94 8.75 -15.79 -0.32
C GLY A 94 8.66 -14.89 0.93
N ALA A 95 9.55 -13.91 1.08
CA ALA A 95 9.47 -12.94 2.19
C ALA A 95 8.25 -12.04 2.03
N MET A 96 7.93 -11.62 0.80
CA MET A 96 6.72 -10.86 0.51
C MET A 96 5.46 -11.65 0.88
N GLY A 97 5.37 -12.91 0.45
CA GLY A 97 4.21 -13.77 0.76
C GLY A 97 4.02 -14.00 2.27
N LEU A 98 5.11 -14.21 3.02
CA LEU A 98 5.07 -14.41 4.47
C LEU A 98 4.70 -13.13 5.25
N GLY A 99 5.04 -11.95 4.71
CA GLY A 99 4.76 -10.67 5.36
C GLY A 99 3.39 -10.07 5.03
N ALA A 100 2.94 -10.21 3.78
CA ALA A 100 1.75 -9.52 3.30
C ALA A 100 0.48 -9.98 4.02
N GLY A 101 0.22 -11.28 4.11
CA GLY A 101 -1.00 -11.81 4.74
C GLY A 101 -1.22 -11.31 6.18
N PRO A 102 -0.26 -11.53 7.10
CA PRO A 102 -0.37 -11.06 8.48
C PRO A 102 -0.52 -9.53 8.61
N ALA A 103 0.16 -8.76 7.76
CA ALA A 103 0.05 -7.30 7.76
C ALA A 103 -1.38 -6.84 7.41
N HIS A 104 -1.99 -7.41 6.37
CA HIS A 104 -3.38 -7.10 6.01
C HIS A 104 -4.37 -7.50 7.12
N ALA A 105 -4.18 -8.67 7.74
CA ALA A 105 -5.02 -9.09 8.86
C ALA A 105 -4.96 -8.09 10.04
N VAL A 106 -3.76 -7.60 10.36
CA VAL A 106 -3.58 -6.57 11.40
C VAL A 106 -4.18 -5.24 10.98
N TYR A 107 -3.99 -4.82 9.72
CA TYR A 107 -4.60 -3.61 9.19
C TYR A 107 -6.12 -3.59 9.41
N PHE A 108 -6.83 -4.62 8.94
CA PHE A 108 -8.29 -4.67 9.05
C PHE A 108 -8.76 -4.81 10.50
N SER A 109 -8.06 -5.61 11.31
CA SER A 109 -8.40 -5.80 12.72
C SER A 109 -8.28 -4.51 13.52
N VAL A 110 -7.17 -3.77 13.33
CA VAL A 110 -6.94 -2.48 13.99
C VAL A 110 -7.90 -1.43 13.45
N TYR A 111 -8.12 -1.39 12.13
CA TYR A 111 -9.07 -0.47 11.51
C TYR A 111 -10.47 -0.62 12.10
N GLU A 112 -11.02 -1.84 12.14
CA GLU A 112 -12.36 -2.10 12.69
C GLU A 112 -12.44 -1.77 14.18
N THR A 113 -11.40 -2.11 14.96
CA THR A 113 -11.38 -1.85 16.40
C THR A 113 -11.31 -0.36 16.69
N CYS A 114 -10.42 0.36 16.01
CA CYS A 114 -10.29 1.81 16.14
C CYS A 114 -11.57 2.51 15.68
N LYS A 115 -12.11 2.13 14.51
CA LYS A 115 -13.35 2.70 13.98
C LYS A 115 -14.50 2.54 14.96
N LYS A 116 -14.71 1.34 15.51
CA LYS A 116 -15.76 1.09 16.52
C LYS A 116 -15.61 1.94 17.77
N ARG A 117 -14.38 2.14 18.24
CA ARG A 117 -14.11 2.93 19.46
C ARG A 117 -14.20 4.44 19.21
N LEU A 118 -13.71 4.93 18.07
CA LEU A 118 -13.64 6.36 17.76
C LEU A 118 -14.92 6.91 17.11
N SER A 119 -15.72 6.06 16.47
CA SER A 119 -16.95 6.52 15.82
C SER A 119 -18.11 6.73 16.79
N GLU A 120 -18.06 6.25 18.05
CA GLU A 120 -19.08 6.47 19.12
C GLU A 120 -20.55 6.44 18.65
N GLY A 121 -20.89 5.59 17.65
CA GLY A 121 -22.24 5.49 17.10
C GLY A 121 -22.58 6.48 15.97
N ASN A 122 -21.70 7.40 15.57
CA ASN A 122 -21.86 8.25 14.39
C ASN A 122 -21.05 7.71 13.18
N PRO A 123 -21.70 7.05 12.21
CA PRO A 123 -21.03 6.47 11.04
C PRO A 123 -20.38 7.51 10.11
N ASN A 124 -20.74 8.79 10.18
CA ASN A 124 -20.25 9.85 9.29
C ASN A 124 -19.07 10.67 9.84
N ASN A 125 -18.43 10.23 10.94
CA ASN A 125 -17.27 10.95 11.49
C ASN A 125 -16.00 10.69 10.64
N ALA A 126 -15.75 11.55 9.64
CA ALA A 126 -14.57 11.47 8.77
C ALA A 126 -13.24 11.48 9.53
N ALA A 127 -13.15 12.22 10.65
CA ALA A 127 -11.94 12.26 11.48
C ALA A 127 -11.69 10.91 12.18
N ALA A 128 -12.74 10.23 12.63
CA ALA A 128 -12.63 8.90 13.22
C ALA A 128 -12.14 7.85 12.21
N HIS A 129 -12.64 7.89 10.97
CA HIS A 129 -12.18 7.02 9.89
C HIS A 129 -10.72 7.30 9.52
N ALA A 130 -10.33 8.57 9.40
CA ALA A 130 -8.96 8.98 9.11
C ALA A 130 -7.99 8.54 10.23
N ALA A 131 -8.33 8.78 11.49
CA ALA A 131 -7.51 8.37 12.64
C ALA A 131 -7.38 6.84 12.71
N SER A 132 -8.48 6.11 12.48
CA SER A 132 -8.48 4.64 12.45
C SER A 132 -7.62 4.10 11.31
N GLY A 133 -7.67 4.73 10.13
CA GLY A 133 -6.80 4.41 9.00
C GLY A 133 -5.31 4.61 9.34
N VAL A 134 -4.95 5.74 9.95
CA VAL A 134 -3.57 6.01 10.39
C VAL A 134 -3.10 4.96 11.40
N CYS A 135 -3.90 4.66 12.43
CA CYS A 135 -3.56 3.63 13.42
C CYS A 135 -3.38 2.24 12.78
N ALA A 136 -4.28 1.87 11.87
CA ALA A 136 -4.22 0.61 11.14
C ALA A 136 -2.96 0.50 10.26
N THR A 137 -2.62 1.56 9.52
CA THR A 137 -1.42 1.62 8.69
C THR A 137 -0.15 1.48 9.54
N VAL A 138 -0.05 2.22 10.64
CA VAL A 138 1.12 2.17 11.54
C VAL A 138 1.31 0.77 12.14
N ALA A 139 0.22 0.11 12.54
CA ALA A 139 0.25 -1.23 13.08
C ALA A 139 0.59 -2.29 12.01
N SER A 140 -0.01 -2.19 10.83
CA SER A 140 0.27 -3.06 9.69
C SER A 140 1.73 -2.95 9.24
N ASP A 141 2.25 -1.73 9.13
CA ASP A 141 3.64 -1.46 8.78
C ASP A 141 4.61 -2.09 9.78
N ALA A 142 4.26 -2.14 11.06
CA ALA A 142 5.11 -2.75 12.08
C ALA A 142 5.26 -4.27 11.89
N VAL A 143 4.24 -4.92 11.34
CA VAL A 143 4.25 -6.36 11.02
C VAL A 143 4.90 -6.62 9.67
N PHE A 144 4.71 -5.72 8.70
CA PHE A 144 5.25 -5.87 7.36
C PHE A 144 6.76 -5.53 7.27
N THR A 145 7.23 -4.55 8.04
CA THR A 145 8.60 -3.99 7.91
C THR A 145 9.72 -5.03 8.00
N PRO A 146 9.71 -6.02 8.93
CA PRO A 146 10.74 -7.06 8.98
C PRO A 146 10.84 -7.88 7.69
N MET A 147 9.71 -8.26 7.11
CA MET A 147 9.67 -9.04 5.87
C MET A 147 10.01 -8.19 4.66
N ASP A 148 9.60 -6.92 4.63
CA ASP A 148 10.01 -5.96 3.61
C ASP A 148 11.53 -5.78 3.61
N MET A 149 12.16 -5.67 4.79
CA MET A 149 13.61 -5.59 4.93
C MET A 149 14.32 -6.84 4.38
N VAL A 150 13.85 -8.04 4.71
CA VAL A 150 14.42 -9.29 4.20
C VAL A 150 14.26 -9.40 2.67
N LYS A 151 13.10 -9.03 2.15
CA LYS A 151 12.83 -8.95 0.70
C LYS A 151 13.86 -8.04 0.02
N GLN A 152 14.02 -6.80 0.51
CA GLN A 152 14.91 -5.80 -0.08
C GLN A 152 16.35 -6.29 -0.16
N ARG A 153 16.87 -6.93 0.91
CA ARG A 153 18.21 -7.52 0.91
C ARG A 153 18.39 -8.67 -0.07
N LEU A 154 17.37 -9.52 -0.20
CA LEU A 154 17.40 -10.63 -1.16
C LEU A 154 17.30 -10.18 -2.62
N GLN A 155 16.68 -9.03 -2.88
CA GLN A 155 16.58 -8.42 -4.20
C GLN A 155 17.92 -7.81 -4.67
N LEU A 156 18.84 -7.47 -3.76
CA LEU A 156 20.17 -6.99 -4.13
C LEU A 156 20.99 -8.08 -4.81
N GLY A 157 21.71 -7.66 -5.86
CA GLY A 157 22.67 -8.53 -6.54
C GLY A 157 23.82 -8.91 -5.60
N ASN A 158 24.31 -10.14 -5.73
CA ASN A 158 25.42 -10.65 -4.91
C ASN A 158 25.23 -10.47 -3.39
N SER A 159 23.99 -10.61 -2.89
CA SER A 159 23.66 -10.41 -1.48
C SER A 159 24.27 -11.42 -0.52
N GLY A 160 24.82 -12.53 -1.03
CA GLY A 160 25.45 -13.59 -0.22
C GLY A 160 24.48 -14.43 0.61
N TYR A 161 23.17 -14.19 0.51
CA TYR A 161 22.14 -14.97 1.18
C TYR A 161 21.61 -16.10 0.30
N LYS A 162 21.39 -17.28 0.87
CA LYS A 162 20.83 -18.45 0.16
C LYS A 162 19.30 -18.43 0.08
N GLY A 163 18.64 -17.70 0.97
CA GLY A 163 17.17 -17.60 1.01
C GLY A 163 16.66 -16.75 2.17
N VAL A 164 15.35 -16.75 2.38
CA VAL A 164 14.65 -15.97 3.43
C VAL A 164 15.17 -16.33 4.82
N TRP A 165 15.22 -17.63 5.14
CA TRP A 165 15.63 -18.08 6.47
C TRP A 165 17.11 -17.80 6.78
N ASP A 166 17.98 -17.99 5.78
CA ASP A 166 19.40 -17.66 5.89
C ASP A 166 19.61 -16.15 6.12
N CYS A 167 18.88 -15.31 5.39
CA CYS A 167 18.88 -13.86 5.60
C CYS A 167 18.42 -13.50 7.03
N VAL A 168 17.27 -14.01 7.47
CA VAL A 168 16.74 -13.75 8.83
C VAL A 168 17.74 -14.16 9.90
N ARG A 169 18.28 -15.38 9.80
CA ARG A 169 19.25 -15.91 10.77
C ARG A 169 20.51 -15.03 10.86
N ARG A 170 21.09 -14.68 9.71
CA ARG A 170 22.32 -13.89 9.65
C ARG A 170 22.11 -12.45 10.12
N VAL A 171 21.02 -11.81 9.71
CA VAL A 171 20.69 -10.45 10.20
C VAL A 171 20.49 -10.47 11.72
N MET A 172 19.79 -11.49 12.23
CA MET A 172 19.58 -11.63 13.68
C MET A 172 20.90 -11.84 14.44
N SER A 173 21.85 -12.63 13.92
CA SER A 173 23.13 -12.88 14.58
C SER A 173 24.17 -11.77 14.40
N GLU A 174 24.23 -11.13 13.22
CA GLU A 174 25.29 -10.18 12.85
C GLU A 174 24.91 -8.71 13.13
N GLU A 175 23.62 -8.37 13.10
CA GLU A 175 23.13 -6.99 13.23
C GLU A 175 22.11 -6.81 14.36
N GLY A 176 21.46 -7.90 14.78
CA GLY A 176 20.47 -7.91 15.86
C GLY A 176 19.07 -7.50 15.41
N PHE A 177 18.13 -7.57 16.35
CA PHE A 177 16.69 -7.38 16.07
C PHE A 177 16.34 -5.98 15.55
N ARG A 178 17.10 -4.94 15.95
CA ARG A 178 16.85 -3.55 15.53
C ARG A 178 17.05 -3.35 14.02
N ALA A 179 17.84 -4.19 13.35
CA ALA A 179 18.09 -4.09 11.92
C ALA A 179 16.82 -4.31 11.09
N PHE A 180 15.91 -5.19 11.54
CA PHE A 180 14.64 -5.45 10.88
C PHE A 180 13.71 -4.23 10.85
N TYR A 181 13.86 -3.32 11.81
CA TYR A 181 13.03 -2.12 11.97
C TYR A 181 13.75 -0.82 11.61
N ALA A 182 14.94 -0.90 11.02
CA ALA A 182 15.76 0.27 10.72
C ALA A 182 15.03 1.32 9.86
N SER A 183 14.15 0.90 8.95
CA SER A 183 13.40 1.79 8.07
C SER A 183 12.00 2.16 8.56
N TYR A 184 11.52 1.59 9.68
CA TYR A 184 10.12 1.72 10.12
C TYR A 184 9.69 3.19 10.28
N ARG A 185 10.54 4.01 10.91
CA ARG A 185 10.28 5.46 11.08
C ARG A 185 10.14 6.19 9.75
N THR A 186 10.99 5.85 8.78
CA THR A 186 10.96 6.44 7.44
C THR A 186 9.71 6.02 6.69
N THR A 187 9.29 4.75 6.81
CA THR A 187 8.04 4.25 6.21
C THR A 187 6.83 5.02 6.73
N VAL A 188 6.68 5.12 8.05
CA VAL A 188 5.55 5.84 8.67
C VAL A 188 5.55 7.32 8.28
N LEU A 189 6.73 7.97 8.29
CA LEU A 189 6.86 9.37 7.89
C LEU A 189 6.53 9.60 6.41
N MET A 190 6.82 8.62 5.55
CA MET A 190 6.55 8.71 4.11
C MET A 190 5.05 8.58 3.78
N ASN A 191 4.28 7.85 4.59
CA ASN A 191 2.86 7.61 4.32
C ASN A 191 2.04 8.91 4.30
N ALA A 192 2.24 9.79 5.29
CA ALA A 192 1.50 11.06 5.37
C ALA A 192 1.64 11.95 4.12
N PRO A 193 2.86 12.31 3.65
CA PRO A 193 3.02 13.10 2.43
C PRO A 193 2.57 12.34 1.18
N PHE A 194 2.73 11.02 1.12
CA PHE A 194 2.22 10.22 0.00
C PHE A 194 0.70 10.35 -0.13
N THR A 195 -0.02 10.10 0.96
CA THR A 195 -1.48 10.17 1.01
C THR A 195 -2.00 11.57 0.74
N ALA A 196 -1.38 12.60 1.34
CA ALA A 196 -1.77 13.98 1.12
C ALA A 196 -1.67 14.38 -0.36
N VAL A 197 -0.50 14.17 -0.98
CA VAL A 197 -0.28 14.48 -2.40
C VAL A 197 -1.20 13.66 -3.29
N HIS A 198 -1.39 12.38 -2.99
CA HIS A 198 -2.25 11.50 -3.78
C HIS A 198 -3.68 12.02 -3.80
N PHE A 199 -4.31 12.28 -2.65
CA PHE A 199 -5.69 12.77 -2.62
C PHE A 199 -5.85 14.15 -3.22
N THR A 200 -4.94 15.10 -2.93
CA THR A 200 -5.04 16.46 -3.50
C THR A 200 -4.89 16.44 -5.02
N THR A 201 -3.95 15.65 -5.54
CA THR A 201 -3.72 15.54 -6.98
C THR A 201 -4.85 14.79 -7.65
N TYR A 202 -5.39 13.75 -7.00
CA TYR A 202 -6.53 12.99 -7.50
C TYR A 202 -7.76 13.88 -7.66
N GLU A 203 -8.08 14.68 -6.64
CA GLU A 203 -9.21 15.61 -6.70
C GLU A 203 -9.01 16.68 -7.79
N ALA A 204 -7.81 17.25 -7.89
CA ALA A 204 -7.49 18.25 -8.91
C ALA A 204 -7.58 17.66 -10.33
N ALA A 205 -6.98 16.48 -10.56
CA ALA A 205 -7.01 15.79 -11.84
C ALA A 205 -8.43 15.40 -12.23
N LYS A 206 -9.22 14.88 -11.28
CA LYS A 206 -10.62 14.52 -11.50
C LYS A 206 -11.46 15.73 -11.89
N ARG A 207 -11.32 16.87 -11.18
CA ARG A 207 -12.05 18.11 -11.51
C ARG A 207 -11.69 18.62 -12.92
N GLY A 208 -10.40 18.67 -13.25
CA GLY A 208 -9.95 19.11 -14.57
C GLY A 208 -10.43 18.19 -15.71
N LEU A 209 -10.46 16.88 -15.50
CA LEU A 209 -10.98 15.93 -16.51
C LEU A 209 -12.50 16.04 -16.69
N MET A 210 -13.25 16.25 -15.61
CA MET A 210 -14.71 16.44 -15.65
C MET A 210 -15.12 17.76 -16.33
N GLU A 211 -14.29 18.80 -16.23
CA GLU A 211 -14.52 20.08 -16.92
C GLU A 211 -14.30 19.99 -18.45
N VAL A 212 -13.44 19.07 -18.90
CA VAL A 212 -13.09 18.90 -20.33
C VAL A 212 -14.03 17.94 -21.06
N SER A 213 -14.63 16.95 -20.38
CA SER A 213 -15.58 15.99 -20.97
C SER A 213 -16.94 15.94 -20.24
N PRO A 214 -17.86 16.90 -20.47
CA PRO A 214 -19.18 16.91 -19.82
C PRO A 214 -20.19 15.90 -20.38
N GLU A 215 -20.00 15.38 -21.61
CA GLU A 215 -21.07 14.70 -22.39
C GLU A 215 -21.00 13.15 -22.49
N SER A 216 -20.06 12.47 -21.84
CA SER A 216 -19.89 10.99 -21.91
C SER A 216 -19.79 10.34 -20.51
N VAL A 217 -20.70 10.72 -19.61
CA VAL A 217 -20.60 10.54 -18.15
C VAL A 217 -20.65 9.08 -17.66
N ASP A 218 -21.16 8.13 -18.44
CA ASP A 218 -21.27 6.72 -18.00
C ASP A 218 -20.08 5.83 -18.45
N ASP A 219 -19.64 5.89 -19.71
CA ASP A 219 -18.54 5.04 -20.21
C ASP A 219 -17.15 5.59 -19.89
N GLU A 220 -16.96 6.92 -19.82
CA GLU A 220 -15.65 7.52 -19.53
C GLU A 220 -15.33 7.58 -18.04
N ARG A 221 -16.28 7.30 -17.16
CA ARG A 221 -16.11 7.44 -15.70
C ARG A 221 -14.94 6.60 -15.18
N LEU A 222 -14.80 5.37 -15.66
CA LEU A 222 -13.69 4.50 -15.27
C LEU A 222 -12.34 5.03 -15.76
N ILE A 223 -12.29 5.52 -17.01
CA ILE A 223 -11.06 6.09 -17.61
C ILE A 223 -10.66 7.37 -16.88
N VAL A 224 -11.61 8.25 -16.55
CA VAL A 224 -11.37 9.48 -15.77
C VAL A 224 -10.82 9.15 -14.38
N HIS A 225 -11.42 8.19 -13.67
CA HIS A 225 -10.93 7.79 -12.35
C HIS A 225 -9.56 7.10 -12.43
N ALA A 226 -9.34 6.25 -13.44
CA ALA A 226 -8.08 5.55 -13.64
C ALA A 226 -6.94 6.51 -14.02
N THR A 227 -7.19 7.46 -14.92
CA THR A 227 -6.20 8.47 -15.33
C THR A 227 -5.90 9.45 -14.20
N ALA A 228 -6.92 9.94 -13.49
CA ALA A 228 -6.73 10.78 -12.31
C ALA A 228 -5.92 10.05 -11.21
N GLY A 229 -6.25 8.77 -10.95
CA GLY A 229 -5.51 7.92 -10.02
C GLY A 229 -4.06 7.68 -10.42
N ALA A 230 -3.82 7.41 -11.71
CA ALA A 230 -2.49 7.22 -12.26
C ALA A 230 -1.62 8.47 -12.13
N VAL A 231 -2.14 9.64 -12.52
CA VAL A 231 -1.42 10.92 -12.40
C VAL A 231 -1.15 11.26 -10.94
N ALA A 232 -2.15 11.10 -10.08
CA ALA A 232 -2.02 11.36 -8.65
C ALA A 232 -0.97 10.47 -7.99
N GLY A 233 -1.02 9.16 -8.27
CA GLY A 233 -0.07 8.20 -7.77
C GLY A 233 1.35 8.41 -8.29
N ALA A 234 1.50 8.74 -9.57
CA ALA A 234 2.80 9.08 -10.15
C ALA A 234 3.41 10.33 -9.51
N LEU A 235 2.63 11.40 -9.31
CA LEU A 235 3.11 12.61 -8.67
C LEU A 235 3.46 12.37 -7.18
N ALA A 236 2.59 11.65 -6.45
CA ALA A 236 2.84 11.27 -5.07
C ALA A 236 4.11 10.40 -4.94
N ALA A 237 4.31 9.46 -5.87
CA ALA A 237 5.51 8.64 -5.94
C ALA A 237 6.78 9.48 -6.20
N ALA A 238 6.71 10.45 -7.12
CA ALA A 238 7.83 11.34 -7.41
C ALA A 238 8.23 12.17 -6.19
N ILE A 239 7.27 12.86 -5.56
CA ILE A 239 7.51 13.73 -4.41
C ILE A 239 8.05 12.95 -3.21
N THR A 240 7.57 11.72 -3.00
CA THR A 240 8.02 10.87 -1.90
C THR A 240 9.22 9.98 -2.25
N THR A 241 9.83 10.15 -3.43
CA THR A 241 11.02 9.38 -3.82
C THR A 241 12.20 9.57 -2.87
N PRO A 242 12.53 10.79 -2.37
CA PRO A 242 13.65 10.97 -1.44
C PRO A 242 13.53 10.12 -0.16
N LEU A 243 12.33 10.03 0.41
CA LEU A 243 12.08 9.22 1.62
C LEU A 243 12.15 7.72 1.31
N ASP A 244 11.67 7.30 0.15
CA ASP A 244 11.73 5.91 -0.30
C ASP A 244 13.17 5.48 -0.59
N VAL A 245 14.01 6.36 -1.16
CA VAL A 245 15.45 6.08 -1.31
C VAL A 245 16.10 5.90 0.07
N VAL A 246 15.79 6.75 1.05
CA VAL A 246 16.30 6.61 2.43
C VAL A 246 15.82 5.30 3.07
N LYS A 247 14.54 4.94 2.88
CA LYS A 247 13.97 3.66 3.32
C LYS A 247 14.76 2.49 2.75
N THR A 248 14.97 2.48 1.42
CA THR A 248 15.71 1.43 0.72
C THR A 248 17.17 1.35 1.19
N GLN A 249 17.85 2.48 1.42
CA GLN A 249 19.22 2.46 1.98
C GLN A 249 19.30 1.81 3.35
N LEU A 250 18.36 2.16 4.24
CA LEU A 250 18.33 1.60 5.59
C LEU A 250 18.01 0.10 5.59
N GLN A 251 17.20 -0.38 4.64
CA GLN A 251 16.90 -1.81 4.48
C GLN A 251 18.08 -2.58 3.88
N CYS A 252 18.81 -1.96 2.96
CA CYS A 252 19.91 -2.57 2.21
C CYS A 252 21.30 -2.40 2.83
N GLN A 253 21.43 -1.64 3.92
CA GLN A 253 22.72 -1.34 4.55
C GLN A 253 23.53 -2.61 4.84
N GLY A 254 24.85 -2.56 4.58
CA GLY A 254 25.76 -3.68 4.82
C GLY A 254 25.69 -4.83 3.79
N VAL A 255 24.83 -4.76 2.78
CA VAL A 255 24.69 -5.79 1.72
C VAL A 255 25.17 -5.23 0.39
N CYS A 256 25.82 -6.03 -0.48
CA CYS A 256 26.34 -5.58 -1.80
C CYS A 256 27.27 -4.33 -1.73
N GLY A 257 28.03 -4.18 -0.64
CA GLY A 257 28.86 -2.99 -0.43
C GLY A 257 28.05 -1.71 -0.20
N CYS A 258 26.78 -1.81 0.22
CA CYS A 258 26.02 -0.68 0.69
C CYS A 258 26.57 -0.17 2.02
N ASP A 259 26.57 1.15 2.21
CA ASP A 259 27.08 1.79 3.42
C ASP A 259 26.32 1.31 4.66
N ARG A 260 27.06 1.13 5.76
CA ARG A 260 26.46 0.87 7.07
C ARG A 260 26.31 2.18 7.81
N PHE A 261 25.08 2.57 8.13
CA PHE A 261 24.81 3.82 8.81
C PHE A 261 24.99 3.65 10.32
N LYS A 262 25.79 4.52 10.95
CA LYS A 262 26.02 4.50 12.41
C LYS A 262 24.78 4.93 13.20
N SER A 263 23.89 5.68 12.56
CA SER A 263 22.69 6.26 13.13
C SER A 263 21.52 5.96 12.18
N GLY A 264 20.40 5.50 12.74
CA GLY A 264 19.14 5.32 11.99
C GLY A 264 18.43 6.65 11.69
N SER A 265 19.11 7.79 11.87
CA SER A 265 18.54 9.11 11.59
C SER A 265 18.41 9.32 10.08
N ILE A 266 17.21 9.67 9.65
CA ILE A 266 16.88 10.02 8.26
C ILE A 266 17.82 11.14 7.74
N GLN A 267 18.15 12.11 8.60
CA GLN A 267 19.02 13.23 8.23
C GLN A 267 20.45 12.78 7.90
N ASP A 268 20.99 11.82 8.65
CA ASP A 268 22.35 11.32 8.45
C ASP A 268 22.45 10.54 7.14
N VAL A 269 21.42 9.75 6.83
CA VAL A 269 21.30 9.05 5.55
C VAL A 269 21.23 10.06 4.41
N ILE A 270 20.33 11.05 4.47
CA ILE A 270 20.20 12.10 3.43
C ILE A 270 21.54 12.82 3.20
N LYS A 271 22.21 13.27 4.28
CA LYS A 271 23.51 13.93 4.17
C LYS A 271 24.56 13.04 3.50
N THR A 272 24.58 11.75 3.83
CA THR A 272 25.50 10.78 3.22
C THR A 272 25.23 10.60 1.73
N ILE A 273 23.95 10.47 1.34
CA ILE A 273 23.53 10.35 -0.06
C ILE A 273 23.96 11.60 -0.84
N VAL A 274 23.62 12.79 -0.33
CA VAL A 274 23.95 14.06 -0.99
C VAL A 274 25.47 14.25 -1.09
N LYS A 275 26.24 13.84 -0.10
CA LYS A 275 27.71 13.91 -0.13
C LYS A 275 28.34 12.98 -1.18
N LYS A 276 27.74 11.81 -1.44
CA LYS A 276 28.28 10.81 -2.38
C LYS A 276 27.79 10.99 -3.82
N ASP A 277 26.48 11.09 -4.01
CA ASP A 277 25.81 11.07 -5.32
C ASP A 277 25.09 12.39 -5.64
N GLY A 278 25.20 13.41 -4.78
CA GLY A 278 24.51 14.68 -4.91
C GLY A 278 22.99 14.57 -4.73
N TYR A 279 22.27 15.65 -5.05
CA TYR A 279 20.80 15.67 -4.98
C TYR A 279 20.12 14.70 -5.95
N ARG A 280 20.79 14.32 -7.05
CA ARG A 280 20.28 13.31 -7.98
C ARG A 280 20.21 11.92 -7.35
N GLY A 281 21.05 11.63 -6.35
CA GLY A 281 21.01 10.38 -5.59
C GLY A 281 19.70 10.18 -4.81
N LEU A 282 19.08 11.26 -4.32
CA LEU A 282 17.80 11.20 -3.61
C LEU A 282 16.61 10.89 -4.52
N MET A 283 16.73 11.14 -5.83
CA MET A 283 15.68 10.89 -6.81
C MET A 283 15.91 9.60 -7.60
N ARG A 284 16.82 8.72 -7.16
CA ARG A 284 17.12 7.49 -7.90
C ARG A 284 15.92 6.55 -7.92
N GLY A 285 15.68 5.91 -9.07
CA GLY A 285 14.54 5.00 -9.22
C GLY A 285 13.17 5.69 -9.26
N TRP A 286 13.09 7.02 -9.36
CA TRP A 286 11.80 7.73 -9.48
C TRP A 286 11.02 7.32 -10.74
N ILE A 287 11.70 7.12 -11.87
CA ILE A 287 11.10 6.70 -13.14
C ILE A 287 10.35 5.36 -13.03
N PRO A 288 10.98 4.24 -12.61
CA PRO A 288 10.25 2.99 -12.45
C PRO A 288 9.12 3.13 -11.43
N ARG A 289 9.31 3.90 -10.36
CA ARG A 289 8.23 4.11 -9.37
C ARG A 289 7.00 4.80 -9.96
N MET A 290 7.17 5.77 -10.86
CA MET A 290 6.06 6.45 -11.55
C MET A 290 5.44 5.59 -12.64
N LEU A 291 6.26 5.05 -13.54
CA LEU A 291 5.79 4.35 -14.75
C LEU A 291 4.94 3.12 -14.40
N PHE A 292 5.28 2.47 -13.30
CA PHE A 292 4.66 1.21 -12.92
C PHE A 292 3.57 1.33 -11.87
N HIS A 293 3.23 2.55 -11.44
CA HIS A 293 2.12 2.76 -10.51
C HIS A 293 0.77 2.42 -11.13
N ALA A 294 0.50 2.89 -12.35
CA ALA A 294 -0.76 2.63 -13.03
C ALA A 294 -0.98 1.13 -13.34
N PRO A 295 0.00 0.39 -13.87
CA PRO A 295 -0.11 -1.07 -14.01
C PRO A 295 -0.35 -1.80 -12.69
N ALA A 296 0.33 -1.41 -11.60
CA ALA A 296 0.13 -2.02 -10.28
C ALA A 296 -1.31 -1.83 -9.79
N ALA A 297 -1.80 -0.58 -9.85
CA ALA A 297 -3.18 -0.26 -9.49
C ALA A 297 -4.19 -1.02 -10.36
N ALA A 298 -3.95 -1.11 -11.68
CA ALA A 298 -4.83 -1.84 -12.58
C ALA A 298 -4.90 -3.33 -12.22
N ILE A 299 -3.76 -3.98 -11.93
CA ILE A 299 -3.72 -5.39 -11.50
C ILE A 299 -4.47 -5.58 -10.19
N CYS A 300 -4.23 -4.71 -9.21
CA CYS A 300 -4.89 -4.74 -7.91
C CYS A 300 -6.41 -4.61 -8.05
N TRP A 301 -6.89 -3.57 -8.73
CA TRP A 301 -8.32 -3.33 -8.94
C TRP A 301 -8.99 -4.46 -9.75
N SER A 302 -8.35 -4.93 -10.82
CA SER A 302 -8.91 -6.03 -11.64
C SER A 302 -9.05 -7.30 -10.82
N THR A 303 -8.06 -7.61 -9.98
CA THR A 303 -8.11 -8.78 -9.09
C THR A 303 -9.14 -8.60 -7.98
N TYR A 304 -9.28 -7.38 -7.45
CA TYR A 304 -10.27 -7.05 -6.43
C TYR A 304 -11.70 -7.21 -6.96
N GLU A 305 -12.00 -6.65 -8.14
CA GLU A 305 -13.31 -6.78 -8.79
C GLU A 305 -13.61 -8.25 -9.12
N ALA A 306 -12.66 -8.99 -9.69
CA ALA A 306 -12.82 -10.43 -9.93
C ALA A 306 -13.09 -11.22 -8.64
N GLY A 307 -12.41 -10.88 -7.54
CA GLY A 307 -12.62 -11.47 -6.23
C GLY A 307 -14.02 -11.17 -5.68
N LYS A 308 -14.51 -9.94 -5.82
CA LYS A 308 -15.88 -9.57 -5.44
C LYS A 308 -16.91 -10.36 -6.27
N SER A 309 -16.77 -10.40 -7.59
CA SER A 309 -17.67 -11.15 -8.47
C SER A 309 -17.73 -12.63 -8.10
N PHE A 310 -16.58 -13.25 -7.84
CA PHE A 310 -16.53 -14.65 -7.37
C PHE A 310 -17.34 -14.88 -6.09
N PHE A 311 -17.22 -13.99 -5.10
CA PHE A 311 -17.97 -14.13 -3.85
C PHE A 311 -19.46 -13.81 -4.00
N GLN A 312 -19.83 -12.91 -4.92
CA GLN A 312 -21.22 -12.63 -5.26
C GLN A 312 -21.89 -13.87 -5.85
N ASP A 313 -21.24 -14.50 -6.84
CA ASP A 313 -21.72 -15.74 -7.47
C ASP A 313 -21.83 -16.87 -6.43
N PHE A 314 -20.85 -16.97 -5.53
CA PHE A 314 -20.86 -17.96 -4.45
C PHE A 314 -22.02 -17.76 -3.46
N ASN A 315 -22.31 -16.52 -3.09
CA ASN A 315 -23.43 -16.21 -2.20
C ASN A 315 -24.78 -16.50 -2.87
N GLN A 316 -24.94 -16.12 -4.15
CA GLN A 316 -26.15 -16.39 -4.93
C GLN A 316 -26.43 -17.90 -5.05
N GLN A 317 -25.40 -18.71 -5.30
CA GLN A 317 -25.56 -20.18 -5.37
C GLN A 317 -26.00 -20.78 -4.03
N LYS A 318 -25.49 -20.26 -2.92
CA LYS A 318 -25.85 -20.72 -1.57
C LYS A 318 -27.28 -20.37 -1.20
N ASP A 319 -27.75 -19.19 -1.59
CA ASP A 319 -29.13 -18.75 -1.36
C ASP A 319 -30.12 -19.59 -2.17
N VAL A 320 -29.78 -19.98 -3.41
CA VAL A 320 -30.62 -20.87 -4.24
C VAL A 320 -30.69 -22.30 -3.68
N GLY A 321 -29.60 -22.83 -3.13
CA GLY A 321 -29.56 -24.19 -2.56
C GLY A 321 -30.25 -24.35 -1.20
N THR A 322 -30.69 -23.26 -0.57
CA THR A 322 -31.38 -23.28 0.74
C THR A 322 -32.91 -23.25 0.59
N VAL A 323 -33.42 -23.03 -0.63
CA VAL A 323 -34.87 -22.92 -0.93
C VAL A 323 -35.48 -24.24 -1.46
N THR A 324 -34.69 -25.31 -1.56
CA THR A 324 -35.12 -26.67 -1.93
C THR A 324 -35.00 -27.63 -0.76
#